data_AF-Q6RZ18-F1
#
_entry.id   AF-Q6RZ18-F1
#
_cell.length_a   1.000
_cell.length_b   1.000
_cell.length_c   1.000
_cell.angle_alpha   90.00
_cell.angle_beta   90.00
_cell.angle_gamma   90.00
#
_symmetry.space_group_name_H-M   'P 1'
#
loop_
_entity.id
_entity.type
_entity.pdbx_description
1 polymer ?
#
loop_
_entity_poly.entity_id
_entity_poly.type
_entity_poly.pdbx_seq_one_letter_code
_entity_poly.pdbx_strand_id
1 'polypeptide(L)'
;RRIALLTAYEAFEMAGFIPDSTPSTQKNRVGVFYGMTSDDYREINSGQDIDTYFIPGGNRAFTPGRINYYFKFSGPSVSVDTACSSSLAAIHIACNSLWKNDCDSAVAGGVNILTNPDNHAGLDRGHFLSRTGNCNTFDDGADGYCRADGIGSVVLKRLEDAY
;
A
#
# COMPACT_ATOMS: atom_id res chain seq x y z
N ARG A 1 -5.22 5.39 2.84
CA ARG A 1 -4.34 6.23 3.70
C ARG A 1 -4.53 5.99 5.19
N ARG A 2 -5.69 6.31 5.80
CA ARG A 2 -5.91 6.10 7.26
C ARG A 2 -5.62 4.66 7.71
N ILE A 3 -6.20 3.69 7.01
CA ILE A 3 -6.01 2.26 7.29
C ILE A 3 -4.57 1.80 6.98
N ALA A 4 -3.88 2.44 6.03
CA ALA A 4 -2.48 2.14 5.75
C ALA A 4 -1.58 2.50 6.94
N LEU A 5 -1.83 3.66 7.59
CA LEU A 5 -1.11 4.06 8.79
C LEU A 5 -1.38 3.10 9.96
N LEU A 6 -2.62 2.66 10.13
CA LEU A 6 -3.00 1.69 11.17
C LEU A 6 -2.31 0.34 10.96
N THR A 7 -2.42 -0.23 9.76
CA THR A 7 -1.79 -1.53 9.45
C THR A 7 -0.26 -1.45 9.47
N ALA A 8 0.35 -0.32 9.12
CA ALA A 8 1.79 -0.10 9.30
C ALA A 8 2.16 -0.10 10.78
N TYR A 9 1.38 0.60 11.61
CA TYR A 9 1.57 0.63 13.06
C TYR A 9 1.47 -0.76 13.68
N GLU A 10 0.40 -1.50 13.37
CA GLU A 10 0.20 -2.87 13.82
C GLU A 10 1.34 -3.79 13.37
N ALA A 11 1.81 -3.66 12.12
CA ALA A 11 2.94 -4.44 11.62
C ALA A 11 4.25 -4.11 12.35
N PHE A 12 4.49 -2.84 12.69
CA PHE A 12 5.66 -2.44 13.50
C PHE A 12 5.56 -2.96 14.94
N GLU A 13 4.39 -2.89 15.58
CA GLU A 13 4.19 -3.48 16.91
C GLU A 13 4.39 -5.00 16.90
N MET A 14 3.81 -5.71 15.92
CA MET A 14 3.99 -7.16 15.77
C MET A 14 5.45 -7.55 15.53
N ALA A 15 6.22 -6.70 14.84
CA ALA A 15 7.64 -6.90 14.62
C ALA A 15 8.53 -6.53 15.83
N GLY A 16 7.94 -6.04 16.94
CA GLY A 16 8.71 -5.51 18.07
C GLY A 16 9.60 -4.32 17.69
N PHE A 17 9.21 -3.56 16.67
CA PHE A 17 10.02 -2.47 16.13
C PHE A 17 10.04 -1.28 17.09
N ILE A 18 11.20 -1.05 17.70
CA ILE A 18 11.45 0.14 18.52
C ILE A 18 12.37 1.08 17.73
N PRO A 19 11.91 2.29 17.34
CA PRO A 19 12.76 3.25 16.64
C PRO A 19 14.03 3.58 17.42
N ASP A 20 15.16 3.68 16.70
CA ASP A 20 16.49 4.04 17.23
C ASP A 20 17.08 3.08 18.28
N SER A 21 16.46 1.91 18.52
CA SER A 21 16.95 0.90 19.48
C SER A 21 18.14 0.07 18.98
N THR A 22 18.29 -0.08 17.67
CA THR A 22 19.33 -0.89 17.01
C THR A 22 19.83 -0.19 15.76
N PRO A 23 20.96 -0.61 15.17
CA PRO A 23 21.42 -0.07 13.89
C PRO A 23 20.38 -0.22 12.76
N SER A 24 19.64 -1.33 12.71
CA SER A 24 18.64 -1.57 11.66
C SER A 24 17.33 -0.81 11.86
N THR A 25 17.08 -0.24 13.05
CA THR A 25 15.86 0.52 13.39
C THR A 25 16.09 2.04 13.47
N GLN A 26 17.26 2.52 13.05
CA GLN A 26 17.53 3.96 12.98
C GLN A 26 16.55 4.63 12.01
N LYS A 27 15.90 5.72 12.43
CA LYS A 27 14.85 6.39 11.63
C LYS A 27 15.26 6.77 10.21
N ASN A 28 16.54 7.07 9.97
CA ASN A 28 17.09 7.39 8.66
C ASN A 28 17.37 6.18 7.77
N ARG A 29 17.19 4.96 8.29
CA ARG A 29 17.42 3.69 7.61
C ARG A 29 16.12 2.89 7.44
N VAL A 30 14.95 3.51 7.62
CA VAL A 30 13.65 2.87 7.42
C VAL A 30 12.99 3.38 6.15
N GLY A 31 12.75 2.48 5.20
CA GLY A 31 12.00 2.75 3.97
C GLY A 31 10.51 2.41 4.08
N VAL A 32 9.68 3.05 3.24
CA VAL A 32 8.22 2.85 3.18
C VAL A 32 7.78 2.70 1.73
N PHE A 33 7.15 1.59 1.40
CA PHE A 33 6.79 1.21 0.03
C PHE A 33 5.32 0.75 -0.04
N TYR A 34 4.46 1.45 -0.76
CA TYR A 34 3.03 1.09 -0.85
C TYR A 34 2.54 0.97 -2.28
N GLY A 35 1.91 -0.16 -2.58
CA GLY A 35 1.18 -0.39 -3.81
C GLY A 35 -0.22 0.22 -3.78
N MET A 36 -0.54 1.11 -4.73
CA MET A 36 -1.85 1.76 -4.86
C MET A 36 -2.17 2.12 -6.31
N THR A 37 -3.26 1.56 -6.81
CA THR A 37 -3.69 1.73 -8.21
C THR A 37 -4.74 2.82 -8.38
N SER A 38 -5.48 3.14 -7.33
CA SER A 38 -6.60 4.06 -7.42
C SER A 38 -6.65 5.08 -6.28
N ASP A 39 -7.24 6.22 -6.56
CA ASP A 39 -7.48 7.33 -5.65
C ASP A 39 -8.95 7.77 -5.67
N ASP A 40 -9.85 6.78 -5.74
CA ASP A 40 -11.33 6.92 -5.82
C ASP A 40 -11.89 7.97 -4.85
N TYR A 41 -11.40 7.98 -3.61
CA TYR A 41 -11.85 8.92 -2.59
C TYR A 41 -11.62 10.38 -3.02
N ARG A 42 -10.50 10.66 -3.71
CA ARG A 42 -10.20 11.99 -4.21
C ARG A 42 -11.18 12.38 -5.33
N GLU A 43 -11.49 11.45 -6.21
CA GLU A 43 -12.32 11.68 -7.39
C GLU A 43 -13.80 11.90 -7.05
N ILE A 44 -14.39 11.01 -6.24
CA ILE A 44 -15.85 10.96 -6.04
C ILE A 44 -16.29 11.52 -4.70
N ASN A 45 -15.46 11.43 -3.65
CA ASN A 45 -15.86 11.89 -2.32
C ASN A 45 -15.37 13.31 -2.05
N SER A 46 -14.05 13.52 -1.91
CA SER A 46 -13.53 14.87 -1.69
C SER A 46 -13.58 15.74 -2.95
N GLY A 47 -13.87 15.17 -4.12
CA GLY A 47 -14.12 15.92 -5.34
C GLY A 47 -15.43 16.70 -5.33
N GLN A 48 -16.34 16.40 -4.39
CA GLN A 48 -17.63 17.09 -4.25
C GLN A 48 -17.48 18.46 -3.59
N ASP A 49 -16.52 18.62 -2.67
CA ASP A 49 -16.23 19.88 -1.99
C ASP A 49 -14.71 19.96 -1.72
N ILE A 50 -14.02 20.77 -2.53
CA ILE A 50 -12.57 20.84 -2.52
C ILE A 50 -12.10 21.75 -1.38
N ASP A 51 -11.44 21.16 -0.39
CA ASP A 51 -10.83 21.87 0.73
C ASP A 51 -9.30 21.91 0.65
N THR A 52 -8.66 22.51 1.67
CA THR A 52 -7.20 22.57 1.80
C THR A 52 -6.52 21.20 1.95
N TYR A 53 -7.26 20.17 2.36
CA TYR A 53 -6.78 18.81 2.55
C TYR A 53 -7.06 17.90 1.36
N PHE A 54 -7.70 18.40 0.29
CA PHE A 54 -8.00 17.64 -0.93
C PHE A 54 -6.76 16.94 -1.51
N ILE A 55 -5.65 17.68 -1.68
CA ILE A 55 -4.41 17.10 -2.22
C ILE A 55 -3.69 16.22 -1.18
N PRO A 56 -3.35 16.69 0.04
CA PRO A 56 -2.64 15.87 1.04
C PRO A 56 -3.44 14.67 1.54
N GLY A 57 -4.76 14.74 1.43
CA GLY A 57 -5.72 13.73 1.83
C GLY A 57 -6.18 12.84 0.69
N GLY A 58 -5.80 13.14 -0.57
CA GLY A 58 -6.25 12.49 -1.81
C GLY A 58 -5.14 11.81 -2.63
N ASN A 59 -3.96 12.43 -2.73
CA ASN A 59 -2.86 11.97 -3.57
C ASN A 59 -2.16 10.70 -3.00
N ARG A 60 -1.77 9.77 -3.88
CA ARG A 60 -1.19 8.47 -3.54
C ARG A 60 0.18 8.57 -2.86
N ALA A 61 1.00 9.55 -3.22
CA ALA A 61 2.30 9.80 -2.60
C ALA A 61 2.22 10.06 -1.08
N PHE A 62 1.09 10.57 -0.61
CA PHE A 62 0.86 10.80 0.82
C PHE A 62 0.56 9.51 1.60
N THR A 63 0.35 8.36 0.96
CA THR A 63 0.22 7.09 1.69
C THR A 63 1.54 6.69 2.36
N PRO A 64 2.63 6.43 1.62
CA PRO A 64 3.93 6.18 2.24
C PRO A 64 4.43 7.42 2.98
N GLY A 65 4.26 8.62 2.41
CA GLY A 65 4.76 9.87 3.02
C GLY A 65 4.15 10.17 4.40
N ARG A 66 2.87 9.85 4.65
CA ARG A 66 2.28 10.03 5.99
C ARG A 66 2.81 9.02 7.01
N ILE A 67 3.17 7.81 6.58
CA ILE A 67 3.80 6.81 7.44
C ILE A 67 5.20 7.30 7.82
N ASN A 68 6.01 7.75 6.85
CA ASN A 68 7.29 8.41 7.12
C ASN A 68 7.14 9.58 8.09
N TYR A 69 6.19 10.48 7.83
CA TYR A 69 5.96 11.67 8.65
C TYR A 69 5.55 11.33 10.10
N TYR A 70 4.70 10.32 10.29
CA TYR A 70 4.22 9.92 11.60
C TYR A 70 5.34 9.28 12.42
N PHE A 71 6.03 8.28 11.87
CA PHE A 71 7.12 7.57 12.57
C PHE A 71 8.47 8.29 12.53
N LYS A 72 8.54 9.45 11.86
CA LYS A 72 9.76 10.25 11.67
C LYS A 72 10.85 9.52 10.88
N PHE A 73 10.46 8.64 9.96
CA PHE A 73 11.40 7.96 9.08
C PHE A 73 11.85 8.87 7.94
N SER A 74 13.16 8.90 7.68
CA SER A 74 13.77 9.68 6.60
C SER A 74 14.39 8.84 5.48
N GLY A 75 14.14 7.52 5.47
CA GLY A 75 14.48 6.67 4.33
C GLY A 75 13.51 6.81 3.14
N PRO A 76 13.62 5.93 2.12
CA PRO A 76 12.80 5.99 0.91
C PRO A 76 11.29 6.00 1.21
N SER A 77 10.52 6.77 0.44
CA SER A 77 9.05 6.85 0.54
C SER A 77 8.45 6.72 -0.86
N VAL A 78 7.99 5.52 -1.21
CA VAL A 78 7.64 5.17 -2.60
C VAL A 78 6.19 4.68 -2.69
N SER A 79 5.44 5.30 -3.60
CA SER A 79 4.14 4.79 -4.05
C SER A 79 4.34 4.05 -5.36
N VAL A 80 3.77 2.87 -5.50
CA VAL A 80 3.94 2.00 -6.67
C VAL A 80 2.58 1.73 -7.30
N ASP A 81 2.49 1.89 -8.61
CA ASP A 81 1.31 1.52 -9.39
C ASP A 81 1.73 0.65 -10.57
N THR A 82 1.41 -0.64 -10.46
CA THR A 82 1.51 -1.62 -11.54
C THR A 82 0.18 -2.39 -11.66
N ALA A 83 -0.95 -1.69 -11.42
CA ALA A 83 -2.28 -2.27 -11.36
C ALA A 83 -2.43 -3.39 -10.31
N CYS A 84 -2.84 -4.60 -10.71
CA CYS A 84 -3.15 -5.70 -9.79
C CYS A 84 -1.92 -6.22 -9.02
N SER A 85 -0.71 -5.95 -9.51
CA SER A 85 0.54 -6.41 -8.89
C SER A 85 1.22 -5.35 -8.02
N SER A 86 0.59 -4.19 -7.81
CA SER A 86 1.20 -3.02 -7.13
C SER A 86 1.80 -3.35 -5.76
N SER A 87 1.13 -4.15 -4.94
CA SER A 87 1.63 -4.54 -3.60
C SER A 87 2.85 -5.44 -3.68
N LEU A 88 2.85 -6.41 -4.60
CA LEU A 88 3.99 -7.31 -4.81
C LEU A 88 5.17 -6.56 -5.43
N ALA A 89 4.92 -5.61 -6.34
CA ALA A 89 5.93 -4.73 -6.88
C ALA A 89 6.53 -3.82 -5.79
N ALA A 90 5.71 -3.32 -4.86
CA ALA A 90 6.19 -2.57 -3.70
C ALA A 90 7.10 -3.41 -2.79
N ILE A 91 6.72 -4.66 -2.50
CA ILE A 91 7.56 -5.61 -1.77
C ILE A 91 8.87 -5.88 -2.52
N HIS A 92 8.81 -6.09 -3.84
CA HIS A 92 10.01 -6.31 -4.66
C HIS A 92 10.98 -5.12 -4.59
N ILE A 93 10.46 -3.90 -4.69
CA ILE A 93 11.28 -2.68 -4.55
C ILE A 93 11.86 -2.58 -3.14
N ALA A 94 11.09 -2.87 -2.10
CA ALA A 94 11.57 -2.88 -0.72
C ALA A 94 12.72 -3.88 -0.50
N CYS A 95 12.59 -5.12 -0.99
CA CYS A 95 13.65 -6.12 -0.93
C CYS A 95 14.91 -5.66 -1.66
N ASN A 96 14.77 -5.05 -2.85
CA ASN A 96 15.91 -4.49 -3.58
C ASN A 96 16.59 -3.35 -2.81
N SER A 97 15.83 -2.48 -2.16
CA SER A 97 16.39 -1.40 -1.33
C SER A 97 17.14 -1.95 -0.10
N LEU A 98 16.66 -3.04 0.51
CA LEU A 98 17.37 -3.73 1.58
C LEU A 98 18.68 -4.38 1.09
N TRP A 99 18.65 -5.08 -0.05
CA TRP A 99 19.84 -5.71 -0.63
C TRP A 99 20.88 -4.70 -1.12
N LYS A 100 20.44 -3.52 -1.57
CA LYS A 100 21.32 -2.42 -1.98
C LYS A 100 21.80 -1.54 -0.82
N ASN A 101 21.32 -1.80 0.40
CA ASN A 101 21.60 -0.98 1.58
C ASN A 101 21.10 0.48 1.46
N ASP A 102 20.07 0.72 0.64
CA ASP A 102 19.36 2.01 0.62
C ASP A 102 18.62 2.23 1.95
N CYS A 103 18.19 1.13 2.59
CA CYS A 103 17.62 1.09 3.93
C CYS A 103 17.99 -0.24 4.62
N ASP A 104 17.76 -0.32 5.94
CA ASP A 104 18.05 -1.51 6.77
C ASP A 104 16.77 -2.16 7.32
N SER A 105 15.69 -1.38 7.42
CA SER A 105 14.34 -1.86 7.59
C SER A 105 13.42 -1.25 6.53
N ALA A 106 12.37 -1.96 6.16
CA ALA A 106 11.35 -1.45 5.27
C ALA A 106 9.96 -1.87 5.74
N VAL A 107 8.96 -0.99 5.60
CA VAL A 107 7.56 -1.40 5.60
C VAL A 107 7.05 -1.39 4.16
N ALA A 108 6.50 -2.52 3.74
CA ALA A 108 5.94 -2.69 2.40
C ALA A 108 4.48 -3.13 2.50
N GLY A 109 3.63 -2.68 1.59
CA GLY A 109 2.21 -2.99 1.66
C GLY A 109 1.41 -2.61 0.43
N GLY A 110 0.09 -2.76 0.54
CA GLY A 110 -0.86 -2.40 -0.49
C GLY A 110 -2.16 -1.85 0.09
N VAL A 111 -2.83 -0.99 -0.67
CA VAL A 111 -4.16 -0.46 -0.32
C VAL A 111 -5.04 -0.49 -1.56
N ASN A 112 -6.21 -1.11 -1.44
CA ASN A 112 -7.30 -1.03 -2.39
C ASN A 112 -8.59 -0.71 -1.64
N ILE A 113 -9.25 0.40 -2.00
CA ILE A 113 -10.52 0.84 -1.43
C ILE A 113 -11.42 1.33 -2.56
N LEU A 114 -12.58 0.71 -2.70
CA LEU A 114 -13.52 0.92 -3.80
C LEU A 114 -14.58 1.95 -3.39
N THR A 115 -14.43 3.20 -3.84
CA THR A 115 -15.46 4.25 -3.60
C THR A 115 -15.99 4.89 -4.87
N ASN A 116 -15.38 4.63 -6.04
CA ASN A 116 -15.84 5.14 -7.31
C ASN A 116 -16.63 4.06 -8.09
N PRO A 117 -17.96 4.23 -8.29
CA PRO A 117 -18.76 3.28 -9.07
C PRO A 117 -18.38 3.25 -10.57
N ASP A 118 -17.80 4.34 -11.10
CA ASP A 118 -17.41 4.40 -12.51
C ASP A 118 -16.27 3.43 -12.82
N ASN A 119 -15.35 3.22 -11.87
CA ASN A 119 -14.31 2.19 -11.99
C ASN A 119 -14.92 0.78 -12.10
N HIS A 120 -16.00 0.51 -11.36
CA HIS A 120 -16.71 -0.77 -11.46
C HIS A 120 -17.43 -0.89 -12.81
N ALA A 121 -18.14 0.16 -13.24
CA ALA A 121 -18.85 0.18 -14.52
C ALA A 121 -17.90 0.08 -15.72
N GLY A 122 -16.72 0.68 -15.64
CA GLY A 122 -15.67 0.56 -16.66
C GLY A 122 -15.13 -0.87 -16.76
N LEU A 123 -14.88 -1.52 -15.63
CA LEU A 123 -14.42 -2.91 -15.59
C LEU A 123 -15.49 -3.90 -16.09
N ASP A 124 -16.77 -3.69 -15.77
CA ASP A 124 -17.87 -4.50 -16.32
C ASP A 124 -18.00 -4.35 -17.84
N ARG A 125 -17.92 -3.12 -18.36
CA ARG A 125 -17.90 -2.87 -19.82
C ARG A 125 -16.69 -3.47 -20.51
N GLY A 126 -15.58 -3.62 -19.79
CA GLY A 126 -14.39 -4.32 -20.26
C GLY A 126 -14.44 -5.84 -20.10
N HIS A 127 -15.55 -6.40 -19.61
CA HIS A 127 -15.72 -7.85 -19.34
C HIS A 127 -14.70 -8.43 -18.36
N PHE A 128 -14.18 -7.60 -17.43
CA PHE A 128 -13.25 -8.06 -16.41
C PHE A 128 -13.96 -8.71 -15.21
N LEU A 129 -15.23 -8.35 -14.96
CA LEU A 129 -15.95 -8.69 -13.74
C LEU A 129 -16.84 -9.90 -13.91
N SER A 130 -16.85 -10.76 -12.89
CA SER A 130 -17.85 -11.82 -12.78
C SER A 130 -19.23 -11.23 -12.45
N ARG A 131 -20.27 -11.74 -13.10
CA ARG A 131 -21.67 -11.36 -12.79
C ARG A 131 -22.27 -12.23 -11.69
N THR A 132 -21.60 -13.31 -11.32
CA THR A 132 -22.02 -14.24 -10.25
C THR A 132 -21.49 -13.83 -8.87
N GLY A 133 -20.58 -12.84 -8.81
CA GLY A 133 -20.22 -12.12 -7.60
C GLY A 133 -19.02 -12.65 -6.81
N ASN A 134 -18.40 -13.76 -7.23
CA ASN A 134 -17.18 -14.30 -6.61
C ASN A 134 -16.11 -14.65 -7.66
N CYS A 135 -14.87 -14.79 -7.21
CA CYS A 135 -13.80 -15.34 -8.03
C CYS A 135 -13.88 -16.88 -8.01
N ASN A 136 -14.33 -17.50 -9.10
CA ASN A 136 -14.40 -18.96 -9.23
C ASN A 136 -13.06 -19.51 -9.71
N THR A 137 -12.03 -19.42 -8.87
CA THR A 137 -10.65 -19.76 -9.26
C THR A 137 -10.52 -21.24 -9.62
N PHE A 138 -10.06 -21.51 -10.85
CA PHE A 138 -9.90 -22.86 -11.44
C PHE A 138 -11.20 -23.61 -11.76
N ASP A 139 -12.36 -22.95 -11.71
CA ASP A 139 -13.64 -23.53 -12.11
C ASP A 139 -13.89 -23.40 -13.63
N ASP A 140 -14.58 -24.38 -14.23
CA ASP A 140 -14.94 -24.36 -15.67
C ASP A 140 -15.91 -23.22 -16.02
N GLY A 141 -16.75 -22.81 -15.07
CA GLY A 141 -17.72 -21.72 -15.20
C GLY A 141 -17.18 -20.34 -14.82
N ALA A 142 -15.87 -20.15 -14.69
CA ALA A 142 -15.29 -18.86 -14.31
C ALA A 142 -15.51 -17.79 -15.39
N ASP A 143 -16.18 -16.69 -15.04
CA ASP A 143 -16.63 -15.63 -15.96
C ASP A 143 -15.97 -14.26 -15.71
N GLY A 144 -15.00 -14.18 -14.79
CA GLY A 144 -14.30 -12.94 -14.42
C GLY A 144 -13.87 -12.95 -12.94
N TYR A 145 -13.44 -11.79 -12.43
CA TYR A 145 -13.10 -11.64 -11.01
C TYR A 145 -14.11 -10.76 -10.26
N CYS A 146 -14.19 -10.92 -8.94
CA CYS A 146 -14.92 -10.01 -8.06
C CYS A 146 -13.95 -9.03 -7.40
N ARG A 147 -14.27 -7.73 -7.45
CA ARG A 147 -13.44 -6.70 -6.80
C ARG A 147 -13.64 -6.76 -5.29
N ALA A 148 -12.59 -6.52 -4.52
CA ALA A 148 -12.64 -6.48 -3.06
C ALA A 148 -11.76 -5.36 -2.51
N ASP A 149 -12.12 -4.86 -1.33
CA ASP A 149 -11.27 -3.98 -0.53
C ASP A 149 -10.19 -4.80 0.17
N GLY A 150 -9.02 -4.20 0.35
CA GLY A 150 -7.91 -4.88 1.02
C GLY A 150 -6.78 -3.94 1.38
N ILE A 151 -6.26 -4.10 2.60
CA ILE A 151 -5.09 -3.37 3.09
C ILE A 151 -4.20 -4.36 3.85
N GLY A 152 -2.90 -4.30 3.60
CA GLY A 152 -1.93 -5.12 4.32
C GLY A 152 -0.56 -4.47 4.31
N SER A 153 0.19 -4.71 5.38
CA SER A 153 1.53 -4.16 5.61
C SER A 153 2.42 -5.25 6.21
N VAL A 154 3.67 -5.33 5.75
CA VAL A 154 4.70 -6.23 6.27
C VAL A 154 5.97 -5.42 6.58
N VAL A 155 6.65 -5.78 7.67
CA VAL A 155 7.97 -5.23 8.01
C VAL A 155 9.03 -6.20 7.52
N LEU A 156 10.04 -5.69 6.82
CA LEU A 156 11.10 -6.44 6.17
C LEU A 156 12.45 -5.93 6.67
N LYS A 157 13.36 -6.86 6.95
CA LYS A 157 14.78 -6.63 7.25
C LYS A 157 15.61 -7.67 6.52
N ARG A 158 16.92 -7.42 6.37
CA ARG A 158 17.85 -8.50 6.01
C ARG A 158 17.85 -9.53 7.15
N LEU A 159 18.04 -10.80 6.81
CA LEU A 159 17.95 -11.90 7.78
C LEU A 159 18.94 -11.71 8.95
N GLU A 160 20.14 -11.20 8.68
CA GLU A 160 21.15 -10.90 9.70
C GLU A 160 20.74 -9.79 10.68
N ASP A 161 19.89 -8.87 10.25
CA ASP A 161 19.38 -7.73 11.03
C ASP A 161 18.05 -8.02 11.73
N ALA A 162 17.50 -9.21 11.54
CA ALA A 162 16.18 -9.64 12.01
C ALA A 162 16.20 -10.32 13.40
N TYR A 163 17.37 -10.43 14.03
CA TYR A 163 17.57 -10.99 15.37
C TYR A 163 17.70 -9.91 16.45
#